data_AF-A0ABD0NAW5-F1
#
_entry.id   AF-A0ABD0NAW5-F1
#
_cell.length_a   1.000
_cell.length_b   1.000
_cell.length_c   1.000
_cell.angle_alpha   90.00
_cell.angle_beta   90.00
_cell.angle_gamma   90.00
#
_symmetry.space_group_name_H-M   'P 1'
#
loop_
_entity.id
_entity.type
_entity.pdbx_description
1 polymer ?
#
loop_
_entity_poly.entity_id
_entity_poly.type
_entity_poly.pdbx_seq_one_letter_code
_entity_poly.pdbx_strand_id
1 'polypeptide(L)'
;GVDCIRLGESVIEYSSDFRFYITTKLRNPHYLPELATKVCLLNFMITPEGLEDQLLGIVVAKERPELEEERNALILQSAANKKQLKEIEDQILETLQSSEGNILEDESAIQILDAAKIMSNEITKKQQIAEKTEIEIAESREGYRAIAKHSSILFFSIADLANIDPMYQYSLNWFVNLYVNSIHD
;
A
#
# COMPACT_ATOMS: atom_id res chain seq x y z
N GLY A 1 -13.62 -4.09 -38.12
CA GLY A 1 -13.66 -5.56 -37.98
C GLY A 1 -13.59 -5.87 -36.51
N VAL A 2 -14.15 -6.99 -36.06
CA VAL A 2 -13.96 -7.46 -34.68
C VAL A 2 -12.56 -8.05 -34.60
N ASP A 3 -11.78 -7.68 -33.58
CA ASP A 3 -10.47 -8.28 -33.36
C ASP A 3 -10.67 -9.76 -32.97
N CYS A 4 -9.85 -10.65 -33.51
CA CYS A 4 -9.96 -12.09 -33.24
C CYS A 4 -8.60 -12.65 -32.80
N ILE A 5 -8.63 -13.59 -31.87
CA ILE A 5 -7.46 -14.36 -31.41
C ILE A 5 -7.59 -15.82 -31.85
N ARG A 6 -6.49 -16.41 -32.32
CA ARG A 6 -6.43 -17.84 -32.62
C ARG A 6 -5.87 -18.60 -31.43
N LEU A 7 -6.67 -19.52 -30.90
CA LEU A 7 -6.30 -20.42 -29.81
C LEU A 7 -6.31 -21.85 -30.32
N GLY A 8 -5.12 -22.36 -30.65
CA GLY A 8 -4.96 -23.65 -31.34
C GLY A 8 -5.61 -23.64 -32.72
N GLU A 9 -6.62 -24.48 -32.92
CA GLU A 9 -7.38 -24.57 -34.18
C GLU A 9 -8.60 -23.64 -34.23
N SER A 10 -9.01 -23.08 -33.09
CA SER A 10 -10.19 -22.22 -33.00
C SER A 10 -9.83 -20.74 -33.16
N VAL A 11 -10.65 -20.00 -33.90
CA VAL A 11 -10.58 -18.53 -33.99
C VAL A 11 -11.75 -17.97 -33.18
N ILE A 12 -11.43 -17.13 -32.20
CA ILE A 12 -12.39 -16.59 -31.24
C ILE A 12 -12.32 -15.07 -31.28
N GLU A 13 -13.46 -14.40 -31.13
CA GLU A 13 -13.53 -12.94 -31.01
C GLU A 13 -12.81 -12.47 -29.73
N TYR A 14 -12.04 -11.40 -29.85
CA TYR A 14 -11.24 -10.81 -28.78
C TYR A 14 -11.93 -9.53 -28.27
N SER A 15 -12.12 -9.46 -26.95
CA SER A 15 -12.58 -8.24 -26.27
C SER A 15 -11.39 -7.44 -25.76
N SER A 16 -11.38 -6.13 -26.01
CA SER A 16 -10.36 -5.20 -25.48
C SER A 16 -10.36 -5.10 -23.95
N ASP A 17 -11.46 -5.47 -23.30
CA ASP A 17 -11.59 -5.45 -21.84
C ASP A 17 -11.10 -6.74 -21.18
N PHE A 18 -10.77 -7.77 -21.97
CA PHE A 18 -10.31 -9.05 -21.44
C PHE A 18 -8.95 -8.91 -20.74
N ARG A 19 -8.86 -9.44 -19.52
CA ARG A 19 -7.63 -9.51 -18.73
C ARG A 19 -7.32 -10.96 -18.38
N PHE A 20 -6.06 -11.34 -18.48
CA PHE A 20 -5.58 -12.70 -18.21
C PHE A 20 -4.50 -12.68 -17.14
N TYR A 21 -4.68 -13.52 -16.12
CA TYR A 21 -3.76 -13.64 -14.99
C TYR A 21 -3.43 -15.12 -14.78
N ILE A 22 -2.16 -15.43 -14.57
CA ILE A 22 -1.68 -16.76 -14.18
C ILE A 22 -1.06 -16.63 -12.80
N THR A 23 -1.40 -17.54 -11.89
CA THR A 23 -0.85 -17.57 -10.53
C THR A 23 -0.21 -18.93 -10.25
N THR A 24 0.83 -18.94 -9.41
CA THR A 24 1.47 -20.16 -8.91
C THR A 24 1.85 -19.99 -7.45
N LYS A 25 1.85 -21.10 -6.70
CA LYS A 25 2.29 -21.15 -5.30
C LYS A 25 3.74 -21.58 -5.14
N LEU A 26 4.42 -21.91 -6.24
CA LEU A 26 5.84 -22.28 -6.20
C LEU A 26 6.66 -21.08 -5.74
N ARG A 27 7.55 -21.32 -4.77
CA ARG A 27 8.35 -20.28 -4.12
C ARG A 27 9.40 -19.66 -5.06
N ASN A 28 10.00 -20.48 -5.92
CA ASN A 28 10.98 -20.04 -6.92
C ASN A 28 10.91 -20.90 -8.20
N PRO A 29 9.83 -20.80 -8.99
CA PRO A 29 9.72 -21.51 -10.25
C PRO A 29 10.72 -20.97 -11.26
N HIS A 30 11.47 -21.86 -11.92
CA HIS A 30 12.35 -21.48 -13.00
C HIS A 30 11.54 -21.25 -14.28
N TYR A 31 11.46 -20.00 -14.73
CA TYR A 31 10.86 -19.65 -16.02
C TYR A 31 11.93 -19.49 -17.09
N LEU A 32 11.70 -20.09 -18.26
CA LEU A 32 12.57 -19.90 -19.42
C LEU A 32 12.55 -18.42 -19.83
N PRO A 33 13.68 -17.86 -20.34
CA PRO A 33 13.74 -16.48 -20.79
C PRO A 33 12.66 -16.11 -21.81
N GLU A 34 12.29 -17.06 -22.68
CA GLU A 34 11.21 -16.88 -23.66
C GLU A 34 9.85 -16.60 -23.02
N LEU A 35 9.55 -17.23 -21.87
CA LEU A 35 8.31 -16.97 -21.16
C LEU A 35 8.38 -15.61 -20.43
N ALA A 36 9.53 -15.32 -19.81
CA ALA A 36 9.75 -14.08 -19.07
C ALA A 36 9.67 -12.81 -19.92
N THR A 37 9.91 -12.91 -21.24
CA THR A 37 9.72 -11.78 -22.17
C THR A 37 8.27 -11.59 -22.64
N LYS A 38 7.43 -12.63 -22.54
CA LYS A 38 6.03 -12.61 -22.99
C LYS A 38 5.04 -12.23 -21.89
N VAL A 39 5.43 -12.33 -20.62
CA VAL A 39 4.57 -12.07 -19.47
C VAL A 39 5.21 -11.07 -18.52
N CYS A 40 4.37 -10.34 -17.78
CA CYS A 40 4.84 -9.55 -16.65
C CYS A 40 4.92 -10.46 -15.41
N LEU A 41 6.12 -10.78 -14.96
CA LEU A 41 6.33 -11.58 -13.75
C LEU A 41 6.22 -10.70 -12.51
N LEU A 42 5.26 -11.02 -11.64
CA LEU A 42 5.08 -10.37 -10.34
C LEU A 42 5.41 -11.37 -9.23
N ASN A 43 6.34 -11.01 -8.35
CA ASN A 43 6.76 -11.84 -7.24
C ASN A 43 6.07 -11.38 -5.93
N PHE A 44 5.26 -12.26 -5.35
CA PHE A 44 4.58 -12.05 -4.07
C PHE A 44 5.27 -12.74 -2.89
N MET A 45 6.55 -13.10 -3.04
CA MET A 45 7.33 -13.67 -1.96
C MET A 45 7.44 -12.66 -0.81
N ILE A 46 7.15 -13.12 0.40
CA ILE A 46 7.34 -12.37 1.63
C ILE A 46 8.84 -12.09 1.80
N THR A 47 9.20 -10.83 2.02
CA THR A 47 10.58 -10.42 2.32
C THR A 47 10.80 -10.36 3.84
N PRO A 48 12.06 -10.52 4.32
CA PRO A 48 12.38 -10.38 5.73
C PRO A 48 11.94 -9.04 6.33
N GLU A 49 12.17 -7.95 5.60
CA GLU A 49 11.77 -6.59 5.97
C GLU A 49 10.25 -6.46 6.02
N GLY A 50 9.54 -6.94 5.00
CA GLY A 50 8.08 -6.87 4.95
C GLY A 50 7.41 -7.69 6.06
N LEU A 51 7.97 -8.85 6.40
CA LEU A 51 7.49 -9.64 7.54
C LEU A 51 7.82 -8.99 8.87
N GLU A 52 9.01 -8.41 9.04
CA GLU A 52 9.36 -7.66 10.25
C GLU A 52 8.36 -6.54 10.50
N ASP A 53 8.06 -5.71 9.50
CA ASP A 53 7.10 -4.62 9.65
C ASP A 53 5.67 -5.12 9.92
N GLN A 54 5.28 -6.26 9.33
CA GLN A 54 3.99 -6.89 9.61
C GLN A 54 3.91 -7.37 11.08
N LEU A 55 4.95 -8.06 11.56
CA LEU A 55 4.99 -8.56 12.93
C LEU A 55 5.07 -7.40 13.95
N LEU A 56 5.77 -6.32 13.60
CA LEU A 56 5.81 -5.08 14.39
C LEU A 56 4.41 -4.47 14.55
N GLY A 57 3.63 -4.40 13.47
CA GLY A 57 2.24 -3.96 13.54
C GLY A 57 1.39 -4.84 14.47
N ILE A 58 1.57 -6.16 14.39
CA ILE A 58 0.81 -7.12 15.21
C ILE A 58 1.12 -6.96 16.70
N VAL A 59 2.39 -6.88 17.09
CA VAL A 59 2.76 -6.74 18.50
C VAL A 59 2.34 -5.40 19.07
N VAL A 60 2.50 -4.31 18.32
CA VAL A 60 2.05 -2.98 18.76
C VAL A 60 0.54 -2.95 18.93
N ALA A 61 -0.22 -3.52 17.99
CA ALA A 61 -1.69 -3.60 18.11
C ALA A 61 -2.16 -4.42 19.31
N LYS A 62 -1.35 -5.37 19.79
CA LYS A 62 -1.66 -6.20 20.96
C LYS A 62 -1.25 -5.54 22.27
N GLU A 63 -0.08 -4.92 22.30
CA GLU A 63 0.51 -4.32 23.51
C GLU A 63 0.00 -2.89 23.78
N ARG A 64 -0.22 -2.11 22.72
CA ARG A 64 -0.65 -0.70 22.76
C ARG A 64 -1.69 -0.42 21.68
N PRO A 65 -2.91 -0.97 21.83
CA PRO A 65 -3.98 -0.80 20.84
C PRO A 65 -4.28 0.67 20.54
N GLU A 66 -4.20 1.54 21.55
CA GLU A 66 -4.42 2.98 21.41
C GLU A 66 -3.46 3.64 20.41
N LEU A 67 -2.19 3.23 20.37
CA LEU A 67 -1.21 3.76 19.42
C LEU A 67 -1.52 3.32 17.99
N GLU A 68 -2.00 2.09 17.81
CA GLU A 68 -2.36 1.58 16.47
C GLU A 68 -3.68 2.19 15.97
N GLU A 69 -4.64 2.42 16.86
CA GLU A 69 -5.87 3.17 16.55
C GLU A 69 -5.56 4.62 16.13
N GLU A 70 -4.69 5.31 16.88
CA GLU A 70 -4.25 6.67 16.55
C GLU A 70 -3.53 6.71 15.19
N ARG A 71 -2.62 5.76 14.94
CA ARG A 71 -1.95 5.61 13.64
C ARG A 71 -2.95 5.42 12.50
N ASN A 72 -3.93 4.55 12.66
CA ASN A 72 -4.94 4.29 11.64
C ASN A 72 -5.81 5.52 11.37
N ALA A 73 -6.17 6.27 12.42
CA ALA A 73 -6.89 7.54 12.29
C ALA A 73 -6.07 8.58 11.52
N LEU A 74 -4.77 8.70 11.82
CA LEU A 74 -3.86 9.60 11.12
C LEU A 74 -3.69 9.24 9.64
N ILE A 75 -3.61 7.95 9.29
CA ILE A 75 -3.53 7.50 7.89
C ILE A 75 -4.77 7.94 7.11
N LEU A 76 -5.96 7.73 7.68
CA LEU A 76 -7.22 8.15 7.06
C LEU A 76 -7.32 9.67 6.92
N GLN A 77 -6.92 10.41 7.96
CA GLN A 77 -6.90 11.86 7.94
C GLN A 77 -5.90 12.40 6.91
N SER A 78 -4.68 11.86 6.84
CA SER A 78 -3.64 12.23 5.88
C SER A 78 -4.10 11.96 4.44
N ALA A 79 -4.75 10.82 4.19
CA ALA A 79 -5.35 10.52 2.89
C ALA A 79 -6.47 11.51 2.52
N ALA A 80 -7.34 11.85 3.47
CA ALA A 80 -8.41 12.83 3.27
C ALA A 80 -7.84 14.24 2.99
N ASN A 81 -6.85 14.69 3.76
CA ASN A 81 -6.17 15.97 3.56
C ASN A 81 -5.51 16.04 2.17
N LYS A 82 -4.77 15.00 1.76
CA LYS A 82 -4.14 14.94 0.42
C LYS A 82 -5.18 14.98 -0.69
N LYS A 83 -6.31 14.30 -0.51
CA LYS A 83 -7.43 14.36 -1.46
C LYS A 83 -8.01 15.77 -1.55
N GLN A 84 -8.28 16.42 -0.41
CA GLN A 84 -8.80 17.80 -0.39
C GLN A 84 -7.83 18.81 -1.01
N LEU A 85 -6.52 18.68 -0.77
CA LEU A 85 -5.52 19.54 -1.41
C LEU A 85 -5.59 19.42 -2.93
N LYS A 86 -5.70 18.19 -3.44
CA LYS A 86 -5.84 17.94 -4.87
C LYS A 86 -7.14 18.53 -5.43
N GLU A 87 -8.26 18.37 -4.73
CA GLU A 87 -9.54 18.96 -5.13
C GLU A 87 -9.48 20.49 -5.19
N ILE A 88 -8.78 21.12 -4.24
CA ILE A 88 -8.56 22.57 -4.25
C ILE A 88 -7.66 22.99 -5.42
N GLU A 89 -6.60 22.23 -5.72
CA GLU A 89 -5.74 22.49 -6.90
C GLU A 89 -6.53 22.37 -8.21
N ASP A 90 -7.35 21.32 -8.35
CA ASP A 90 -8.20 21.10 -9.51
C ASP A 90 -9.22 22.27 -9.66
N GLN A 91 -9.81 22.74 -8.55
CA GLN A 91 -10.74 23.88 -8.55
C GLN A 91 -10.05 25.19 -8.96
N ILE A 92 -8.81 25.42 -8.52
CA ILE A 92 -8.01 26.59 -8.94
C ILE A 92 -7.75 26.52 -10.45
N LEU A 93 -7.34 25.36 -10.97
CA LEU A 93 -7.08 25.17 -12.39
C LEU A 93 -8.33 25.37 -13.24
N GLU A 94 -9.47 24.84 -12.79
CA GLU A 94 -10.76 25.03 -13.45
C GLU A 94 -11.14 26.51 -13.51
N THR A 95 -11.03 27.23 -12.38
CA THR A 95 -11.33 28.67 -12.30
C THR A 95 -10.42 29.49 -13.23
N LEU A 96 -9.13 29.14 -13.30
CA LEU A 96 -8.17 29.79 -14.21
C LEU A 96 -8.48 29.51 -15.69
N GLN A 97 -9.00 28.33 -16.02
CA GLN A 97 -9.37 27.94 -17.38
C GLN A 97 -10.70 28.54 -17.83
N SER A 98 -11.68 28.65 -16.93
CA SER A 98 -13.02 29.16 -17.24
C SER A 98 -13.09 30.68 -17.34
N SER A 99 -12.08 31.38 -16.81
CA SER A 99 -12.02 32.85 -16.85
C SER A 99 -11.67 33.33 -18.26
N GLU A 100 -12.67 33.76 -19.04
CA GLU A 100 -12.47 34.43 -20.33
C GLU A 100 -12.08 35.90 -20.11
N GLY A 101 -10.84 36.28 -20.43
CA GLY A 101 -10.36 37.66 -20.33
C GLY A 101 -9.37 37.91 -19.19
N ASN A 102 -9.34 39.13 -18.64
CA ASN A 102 -8.43 39.49 -17.55
C ASN A 102 -9.01 39.03 -16.20
N ILE A 103 -8.41 37.99 -15.61
CA ILE A 103 -8.88 37.43 -14.33
C ILE A 103 -8.87 38.42 -13.16
N LEU A 104 -8.09 39.50 -13.25
CA LEU A 104 -8.08 40.56 -12.24
C LEU A 104 -9.37 41.38 -12.22
N GLU A 105 -10.22 41.24 -13.23
CA GLU A 105 -11.52 41.90 -13.35
C GLU A 105 -12.69 40.98 -12.96
N ASP A 106 -12.44 39.68 -12.80
CA ASP A 106 -13.44 38.70 -12.34
C ASP A 106 -13.44 38.60 -10.81
N GLU A 107 -14.32 39.38 -10.18
CA GLU A 107 -14.50 39.38 -8.72
C GLU A 107 -14.84 37.99 -8.17
N SER A 108 -15.55 37.15 -8.95
CA SER A 108 -15.92 35.80 -8.52
C SER A 108 -14.72 34.86 -8.51
N ALA A 109 -13.85 34.94 -9.53
CA ALA A 109 -12.61 34.18 -9.60
C ALA A 109 -11.66 34.58 -8.45
N ILE A 110 -11.55 35.86 -8.13
CA ILE A 110 -10.72 36.35 -7.02
C ILE A 110 -11.21 35.78 -5.67
N GLN A 111 -12.53 35.79 -5.42
CA GLN A 111 -13.10 35.25 -4.18
C GLN A 111 -12.86 33.74 -4.05
N ILE A 112 -13.01 32.98 -5.14
CA ILE A 112 -12.74 31.54 -5.16
C ILE A 112 -11.26 31.27 -4.88
N LEU A 113 -10.35 32.00 -5.53
CA LEU A 113 -8.90 31.84 -5.34
C LEU A 113 -8.47 32.20 -3.91
N ASP A 114 -9.03 33.25 -3.32
CA ASP A 114 -8.73 33.62 -1.93
C ASP A 114 -9.26 32.58 -0.93
N ALA A 115 -10.49 32.08 -1.12
CA ALA A 115 -11.06 31.01 -0.29
C ALA A 115 -10.24 29.71 -0.40
N ALA A 116 -9.89 29.31 -1.63
CA ALA A 116 -9.05 28.15 -1.92
C ALA A 116 -7.67 28.26 -1.25
N LYS A 117 -7.05 29.44 -1.30
CA LYS A 117 -5.77 29.71 -0.66
C LYS A 117 -5.84 29.61 0.87
N ILE A 118 -6.89 30.15 1.49
CA ILE A 118 -7.09 30.05 2.95
C ILE A 118 -7.25 28.58 3.35
N MET A 119 -8.11 27.84 2.66
CA MET A 119 -8.37 26.42 2.94
C MET A 119 -7.13 25.55 2.73
N SER A 120 -6.41 25.75 1.62
CA SER A 120 -5.15 25.05 1.33
C SER A 120 -4.10 25.29 2.42
N ASN A 121 -3.94 26.53 2.89
CA ASN A 121 -3.03 26.85 3.99
C ASN A 121 -3.43 26.16 5.30
N GLU A 122 -4.73 26.06 5.60
CA GLU A 122 -5.22 25.36 6.79
C GLU A 122 -4.96 23.85 6.72
N ILE A 123 -5.28 23.21 5.58
CA ILE A 123 -5.05 21.77 5.38
C ILE A 123 -3.55 21.46 5.40
N THR A 124 -2.72 22.32 4.80
CA THR A 124 -1.26 22.16 4.84
C THR A 124 -0.73 22.18 6.27
N LYS A 125 -1.24 23.06 7.13
CA LYS A 125 -0.88 23.07 8.57
C LYS A 125 -1.33 21.80 9.28
N LYS A 126 -2.57 21.32 9.02
CA LYS A 126 -3.06 20.06 9.60
C LYS A 126 -2.22 18.86 9.14
N GLN A 127 -1.80 18.85 7.88
CA GLN A 127 -0.94 17.82 7.31
C GLN A 127 0.43 17.80 7.97
N GLN A 128 1.05 18.96 8.20
CA GLN A 128 2.32 19.06 8.92
C GLN A 128 2.24 18.56 10.36
N ILE A 129 1.11 18.79 11.04
CA ILE A 129 0.88 18.25 12.39
C ILE A 129 0.77 16.73 12.32
N ALA A 130 -0.05 16.19 11.40
CA ALA A 130 -0.22 14.75 11.22
C ALA A 130 1.11 14.04 10.92
N GLU A 131 1.96 14.62 10.07
CA GLU A 131 3.29 14.08 9.75
C GLU A 131 4.22 14.04 10.97
N LYS A 132 4.19 15.07 11.83
CA LYS A 132 4.97 15.05 13.08
C LYS A 132 4.48 13.97 14.03
N THR A 133 3.16 13.87 14.22
CA THR A 133 2.58 12.83 15.07
C THR A 133 2.87 11.43 14.53
N GLU A 134 2.87 11.25 13.20
CA GLU A 134 3.25 9.97 12.57
C GLU A 134 4.71 9.57 12.90
N ILE A 135 5.63 10.54 12.92
CA ILE A 135 7.03 10.30 13.34
C ILE A 135 7.09 9.90 14.82
N GLU A 136 6.41 10.62 15.71
CA GLU A 136 6.38 10.32 17.15
C GLU A 136 5.80 8.92 17.43
N ILE A 137 4.76 8.52 16.70
CA ILE A 137 4.20 7.16 16.76
C ILE A 137 5.21 6.14 16.23
N ALA A 138 5.87 6.43 15.10
CA ALA A 138 6.87 5.52 14.55
C ALA A 138 8.03 5.29 15.52
N GLU A 139 8.55 6.34 16.15
CA GLU A 139 9.58 6.25 17.19
C GLU A 139 9.11 5.42 18.40
N SER A 140 7.85 5.61 18.82
CA SER A 140 7.27 4.83 19.92
C SER A 140 7.17 3.34 19.59
N ARG A 141 6.98 2.99 18.31
CA ARG A 141 6.92 1.59 17.83
C ARG A 141 8.29 0.92 17.79
N GLU A 142 9.38 1.67 17.63
CA GLU A 142 10.73 1.12 17.53
C GLU A 142 11.13 0.29 18.76
N GLY A 143 10.54 0.54 19.93
CA GLY A 143 10.72 -0.29 21.12
C GLY A 143 10.37 -1.77 20.92
N TYR A 144 9.50 -2.08 19.97
CA TYR A 144 9.07 -3.45 19.63
C TYR A 144 9.75 -4.01 18.37
N ARG A 145 10.59 -3.23 17.67
CA ARG A 145 11.23 -3.69 16.42
C ARG A 145 12.15 -4.88 16.64
N ALA A 146 12.85 -4.93 17.77
CA ALA A 146 13.76 -6.03 18.08
C ALA A 146 13.06 -7.40 18.11
N ILE A 147 11.87 -7.48 18.73
CA ILE A 147 11.11 -8.74 18.80
C ILE A 147 10.52 -9.11 17.43
N ALA A 148 10.05 -8.12 16.66
CA ALA A 148 9.54 -8.34 15.31
C ALA A 148 10.63 -8.87 14.37
N LYS A 149 11.83 -8.30 14.43
CA LYS A 149 13.01 -8.75 13.67
C LYS A 149 13.41 -10.16 14.03
N HIS A 150 13.49 -10.47 15.33
CA HIS A 150 13.80 -11.82 15.80
C HIS A 150 12.78 -12.85 15.29
N SER A 151 11.49 -12.50 15.36
CA SER A 151 10.40 -13.35 14.91
C SER A 151 10.40 -13.55 13.40
N SER A 152 10.76 -12.53 12.61
CA SER A 152 10.95 -12.64 11.16
C SER A 152 12.05 -13.67 10.84
N ILE A 153 13.22 -13.58 11.50
CA ILE A 153 14.32 -14.55 11.34
C ILE A 153 13.88 -15.98 11.68
N LEU A 154 13.09 -16.15 12.75
CA LEU A 154 12.56 -17.46 13.13
C LEU A 154 11.63 -18.03 12.05
N PHE A 155 10.73 -17.23 11.49
CA PHE A 155 9.86 -17.68 10.39
C PHE A 155 10.67 -18.16 9.19
N PHE A 156 11.68 -17.40 8.74
CA PHE A 156 12.49 -17.80 7.59
C PHE A 156 13.33 -19.05 7.89
N SER A 157 13.85 -19.18 9.11
CA SER A 157 14.53 -20.40 9.58
C SER A 157 13.60 -21.63 9.50
N ILE A 158 12.34 -21.49 9.91
CA ILE A 158 11.32 -22.56 9.80
C ILE A 158 10.99 -22.84 8.33
N ALA A 159 10.85 -21.81 7.51
CA ALA A 159 10.55 -21.96 6.08
C ALA A 159 11.68 -22.70 5.33
N ASP A 160 12.92 -22.58 5.80
CA ASP A 160 14.08 -23.25 5.22
C ASP A 160 14.21 -24.73 5.64
N LEU A 161 13.45 -25.18 6.65
CA LEU A 161 13.38 -26.61 7.02
C LEU A 161 12.82 -27.49 5.90
N ALA A 162 12.04 -26.91 4.99
CA ALA A 162 11.56 -27.59 3.79
C ALA A 162 12.70 -28.08 2.87
N ASN A 163 13.92 -27.52 3.00
CA ASN A 163 15.10 -27.98 2.29
C ASN A 163 15.68 -29.30 2.86
N ILE A 164 15.33 -29.63 4.11
CA ILE A 164 15.72 -30.89 4.75
C ILE A 164 14.69 -31.98 4.43
N ASP A 165 13.41 -31.68 4.67
CA ASP A 165 12.30 -32.57 4.33
C ASP A 165 11.10 -31.75 3.80
N PRO A 166 10.56 -32.09 2.61
CA PRO A 166 9.39 -31.41 2.05
C PRO A 166 8.14 -31.41 2.94
N MET A 167 8.04 -32.29 3.94
CA MET A 167 6.94 -32.30 4.92
C MET A 167 6.99 -31.12 5.88
N TYR A 168 8.14 -30.48 6.09
CA TYR A 168 8.29 -29.30 6.97
C TYR A 168 7.86 -28.00 6.27
N GLN A 169 6.60 -27.97 5.84
CA GLN A 169 6.00 -26.79 5.22
C GLN A 169 4.95 -26.18 6.14
N TYR A 170 5.20 -24.94 6.56
CA TYR A 170 4.31 -24.18 7.41
C TYR A 170 3.84 -22.91 6.71
N SER A 171 2.58 -22.55 6.92
CA SER A 171 2.03 -21.31 6.35
C SER A 171 2.39 -20.11 7.23
N LEU A 172 2.44 -18.92 6.62
CA LEU A 172 2.58 -17.67 7.38
C LEU A 172 1.48 -17.53 8.43
N ASN A 173 0.24 -17.89 8.08
CA ASN A 173 -0.90 -17.81 9.00
C ASN A 173 -0.69 -18.67 10.26
N TRP A 174 -0.12 -19.86 10.11
CA TRP A 174 0.23 -20.71 11.25
C TRP A 174 1.24 -20.04 12.17
N PHE A 175 2.30 -19.45 11.60
CA PHE A 175 3.33 -18.76 12.37
C PHE A 175 2.78 -17.51 13.07
N VAL A 176 1.96 -16.71 12.38
CA VAL A 176 1.32 -15.51 12.93
C VAL A 176 0.40 -15.86 14.10
N ASN A 177 -0.38 -16.95 13.99
CA ASN A 177 -1.21 -17.40 15.11
C ASN A 177 -0.38 -17.79 16.33
N LEU A 178 0.74 -18.50 16.12
CA LEU A 178 1.67 -18.84 17.20
C LEU A 178 2.26 -17.59 17.85
N TYR A 179 2.68 -16.62 17.02
CA TYR A 179 3.20 -15.34 17.48
C TYR A 179 2.19 -14.57 18.33
N VAL A 180 0.94 -14.46 17.87
CA VAL A 180 -0.15 -13.82 18.62
C VAL A 180 -0.42 -14.54 19.94
N ASN A 181 -0.46 -15.87 19.94
CA ASN A 181 -0.67 -16.64 21.17
C ASN A 181 0.47 -16.40 22.18
N SER A 182 1.72 -16.33 21.72
CA SER A 182 2.87 -16.08 22.59
C SER A 182 2.93 -14.69 23.23
N ILE A 183 2.11 -13.74 22.77
CA ILE A 183 1.97 -12.41 23.40
C ILE A 183 0.94 -12.47 24.54
N HIS A 184 0.01 -13.43 24.49
CA HIS A 184 -1.06 -13.59 25.48
C HIS A 184 -0.67 -14.45 26.69
N ASP A 185 0.32 -15.34 26.52
CA ASP A 185 0.87 -16.22 27.56
C ASP A 185 2.03 -15.55 28.33
#